data_AF-A0A2W6Y2Q2-F1
#
_entry.id   AF-A0A2W6Y2Q2-F1
#
_cell.length_a   1.000
_cell.length_b   1.000
_cell.length_c   1.000
_cell.angle_alpha   90.00
_cell.angle_beta   90.00
_cell.angle_gamma   90.00
#
_symmetry.space_group_name_H-M   'P 1'
#
loop_
_entity.id
_entity.type
_entity.pdbx_description
1 polymer ?
#
loop_
_entity_poly.entity_id
_entity_poly.type
_entity_poly.pdbx_seq_one_letter_code
_entity_poly.pdbx_strand_id
1 'polypeptide(L)'
;MSDQISVTDLVRNFASACRALTPYLDRAHVPWADHRQYDNWDRIAEALFESLVLEPCRLHVEASFPEMSLTLARYGFPADGETIFLSLNGVAYAECRFIQLLSVEEPFDHYEWTSNGSRLALPVASADISLIMIEPDGTRQEIKDIDLDL
;
A
#
# COMPACT_ATOMS: atom_id res chain seq x y z
N MET A 1 -10.40 24.09 -6.30
CA MET A 1 -10.74 22.92 -5.45
C MET A 1 -9.47 22.11 -5.46
N SER A 2 -8.84 21.86 -4.31
CA SER A 2 -7.70 20.93 -4.31
C SER A 2 -8.22 19.55 -4.65
N ASP A 3 -7.49 18.85 -5.51
CA ASP A 3 -7.80 17.48 -5.90
C ASP A 3 -7.31 16.52 -4.81
N GLN A 4 -8.15 16.36 -3.77
CA GLN A 4 -7.87 15.44 -2.67
C GLN A 4 -8.37 14.03 -2.99
N ILE A 5 -7.55 13.04 -2.65
CA ILE A 5 -7.89 11.62 -2.76
C ILE A 5 -7.64 10.92 -1.42
N SER A 6 -8.53 10.02 -1.03
CA SER A 6 -8.30 9.23 0.18
C SER A 6 -7.15 8.22 -0.04
N VAL A 7 -6.37 7.96 1.01
CA VAL A 7 -5.33 6.90 0.99
C VAL A 7 -5.96 5.55 0.67
N THR A 8 -7.17 5.30 1.17
CA THR A 8 -7.95 4.10 0.83
C THR A 8 -8.19 3.98 -0.67
N ASP A 9 -8.56 5.07 -1.34
CA ASP A 9 -8.81 5.06 -2.78
C ASP A 9 -7.52 4.90 -3.58
N LEU A 10 -6.39 5.47 -3.15
CA LEU A 10 -5.07 5.20 -3.77
C LEU A 10 -4.75 3.70 -3.76
N VAL A 11 -4.89 3.04 -2.61
CA VAL A 11 -4.59 1.61 -2.47
C VAL A 11 -5.60 0.74 -3.25
N ARG A 12 -6.88 1.12 -3.29
CA ARG A 12 -7.88 0.44 -4.12
C ARG A 12 -7.63 0.61 -5.61
N ASN A 13 -7.19 1.79 -6.05
CA ASN A 13 -6.80 2.05 -7.43
C ASN A 13 -5.60 1.19 -7.82
N PHE A 14 -4.62 1.05 -6.94
CA PHE A 14 -3.52 0.11 -7.09
C PHE A 14 -4.00 -1.34 -7.26
N ALA A 15 -4.87 -1.85 -6.37
CA ALA A 15 -5.44 -3.19 -6.49
C ALA A 15 -6.20 -3.38 -7.81
N SER A 16 -6.95 -2.35 -8.23
CA SER A 16 -7.71 -2.36 -9.48
C SER A 16 -6.81 -2.37 -10.72
N ALA A 17 -5.69 -1.63 -10.68
CA ALA A 17 -4.68 -1.64 -11.74
C ALA A 17 -4.05 -3.03 -11.90
N CYS A 18 -3.66 -3.69 -10.80
CA CYS A 18 -3.14 -5.06 -10.84
C CYS A 18 -4.14 -6.03 -11.50
N ARG A 19 -5.42 -5.98 -11.10
CA ARG A 19 -6.48 -6.81 -11.71
C ARG A 19 -6.71 -6.51 -13.18
N ALA A 20 -6.64 -5.25 -13.58
CA ALA A 20 -6.85 -4.84 -14.97
C ALA A 20 -5.74 -5.36 -15.91
N LEU A 21 -4.53 -5.57 -15.38
CA LEU A 21 -3.40 -6.12 -16.14
C LEU A 21 -3.49 -7.65 -16.32
N THR A 22 -4.18 -8.36 -15.42
CA THR A 22 -4.30 -9.82 -15.44
C THR A 22 -4.61 -10.41 -16.83
N PRO A 23 -5.66 -10.00 -17.57
CA PRO A 23 -5.97 -10.60 -18.86
C PRO A 23 -4.89 -10.39 -19.92
N TYR A 24 -4.03 -9.38 -19.78
CA TYR A 24 -2.93 -9.12 -20.72
C TYR A 24 -1.69 -9.94 -20.36
N LEU A 25 -1.39 -10.06 -19.07
CA LEU A 25 -0.27 -10.84 -18.56
C LEU A 25 -0.52 -12.35 -18.70
N ASP A 26 -1.76 -12.81 -18.54
CA ASP A 26 -2.17 -14.18 -18.86
C ASP A 26 -1.87 -14.52 -20.33
N ARG A 27 -2.17 -13.60 -21.27
CA ARG A 27 -1.85 -13.78 -22.71
C ARG A 27 -0.35 -13.73 -22.99
N ALA A 28 0.43 -13.08 -22.14
CA ALA A 28 1.88 -13.05 -22.19
C ALA A 28 2.54 -14.25 -21.48
N HIS A 29 1.76 -15.25 -21.04
CA HIS A 29 2.22 -16.41 -20.29
C HIS A 29 2.86 -16.08 -18.93
N VAL A 30 2.36 -15.03 -18.28
CA VAL A 30 2.67 -14.67 -16.89
C VAL A 30 1.39 -14.77 -16.04
N PRO A 31 0.82 -15.98 -15.88
CA PRO A 31 -0.43 -16.13 -15.17
C PRO A 31 -0.27 -15.85 -13.67
N TRP A 32 -1.20 -15.10 -13.09
CA TRP A 32 -1.23 -14.75 -11.67
C TRP A 32 -1.35 -15.97 -10.75
N ALA A 33 -2.00 -17.04 -11.22
CA ALA A 33 -2.23 -18.26 -10.46
C ALA A 33 -1.02 -19.23 -10.49
N ASP A 34 0.01 -18.96 -11.29
CA ASP A 34 1.22 -19.78 -11.32
C ASP A 34 2.25 -19.28 -10.31
N HIS A 35 2.43 -20.06 -9.25
CA HIS A 35 3.40 -19.81 -8.19
C HIS A 35 4.85 -19.71 -8.66
N ARG A 36 5.19 -20.19 -9.86
CA ARG A 36 6.54 -20.05 -10.43
C ARG A 36 6.80 -18.67 -11.03
N GLN A 37 5.75 -17.88 -11.21
CA GLN A 37 5.80 -16.56 -11.85
C GLN A 37 5.59 -15.42 -10.84
N TYR A 38 5.58 -15.71 -9.53
CA TYR A 38 5.40 -14.69 -8.49
C TYR A 38 6.40 -13.54 -8.61
N ASP A 39 7.67 -13.82 -8.90
CA ASP A 39 8.70 -12.79 -9.08
C ASP A 39 8.34 -11.74 -10.15
N ASN A 40 7.65 -12.14 -11.23
CA ASN A 40 7.26 -11.21 -12.28
C ASN A 40 6.09 -10.33 -11.83
N TRP A 41 5.12 -10.93 -11.14
CA TRP A 41 3.99 -10.19 -10.57
C TRP A 41 4.40 -9.26 -9.44
N ASP A 42 5.31 -9.69 -8.58
CA ASP A 42 5.83 -8.88 -7.48
C ASP A 42 6.53 -7.63 -8.01
N ARG A 43 7.34 -7.75 -9.07
CA ARG A 43 7.97 -6.59 -9.72
C ARG A 43 6.97 -5.61 -10.32
N ILE A 44 5.93 -6.12 -10.97
CA ILE A 44 4.87 -5.29 -11.56
C ILE A 44 4.07 -4.59 -10.46
N ALA A 45 3.69 -5.34 -9.43
CA ALA A 45 2.95 -4.82 -8.29
C ALA A 45 3.77 -3.80 -7.49
N GLU A 46 5.07 -4.04 -7.26
CA GLU A 46 5.97 -3.09 -6.60
C GLU A 46 6.03 -1.77 -7.36
N ALA A 47 6.23 -1.81 -8.69
CA ALA A 47 6.27 -0.60 -9.52
C ALA A 47 4.94 0.17 -9.51
N LEU A 48 3.81 -0.53 -9.58
CA LEU A 48 2.48 0.08 -9.49
C LEU A 48 2.21 0.67 -8.11
N PHE A 49 2.60 -0.03 -7.04
CA PHE A 49 2.44 0.44 -5.67
C PHE A 49 3.27 1.68 -5.41
N GLU A 50 4.52 1.70 -5.88
CA GLU A 50 5.40 2.86 -5.78
C GLU A 50 4.77 4.06 -6.48
N SER A 51 4.34 3.90 -7.73
CA SER A 51 3.82 5.00 -8.55
C SER A 51 2.44 5.51 -8.10
N LEU A 52 1.53 4.60 -7.73
CA LEU A 52 0.13 4.93 -7.46
C LEU A 52 -0.14 5.20 -5.98
N VAL A 53 0.73 4.77 -5.07
CA VAL A 53 0.48 4.88 -3.63
C VAL A 53 1.62 5.59 -2.93
N LEU A 54 2.85 5.06 -3.01
CA LEU A 54 3.95 5.60 -2.21
C LEU A 54 4.36 7.00 -2.67
N GLU A 55 4.50 7.24 -3.98
CA GLU A 55 4.96 8.52 -4.49
C GLU A 55 3.98 9.67 -4.18
N PRO A 56 2.66 9.55 -4.40
CA PRO A 56 1.71 10.57 -3.95
C PRO A 56 1.77 10.82 -2.43
N CYS A 57 1.83 9.75 -1.63
CA CYS A 57 1.98 9.86 -0.17
C CYS A 57 3.27 10.58 0.22
N ARG A 58 4.38 10.24 -0.43
CA ARG A 58 5.70 10.84 -0.20
C ARG A 58 5.69 12.33 -0.49
N LEU A 59 5.23 12.72 -1.68
CA LEU A 59 5.17 14.13 -2.09
C LEU A 59 4.33 14.95 -1.11
N HIS A 60 3.21 14.39 -0.66
CA HIS A 60 2.36 15.03 0.34
C HIS A 60 3.03 15.25 1.69
N VAL A 61 3.74 14.24 2.19
CA VAL A 61 4.47 14.36 3.44
C VAL A 61 5.67 15.31 3.28
N GLU A 62 6.43 15.23 2.18
CA GLU A 62 7.57 16.12 1.93
C GLU A 62 7.15 17.59 1.83
N ALA A 63 6.00 17.88 1.21
CA ALA A 63 5.47 19.24 1.15
C ALA A 63 5.09 19.79 2.54
N SER A 64 4.62 18.90 3.42
CA SER A 64 4.21 19.26 4.79
C SER A 64 5.39 19.29 5.78
N PHE A 65 6.42 18.47 5.54
CA PHE A 65 7.55 18.23 6.43
C PHE A 65 8.89 18.14 5.65
N PRO A 66 9.35 19.23 5.03
CA PRO A 66 10.47 19.20 4.07
C PRO A 66 11.83 18.85 4.67
N GLU A 67 12.00 18.99 5.99
CA GLU A 67 13.26 18.68 6.69
C GLU A 67 13.32 17.23 7.20
N MET A 68 12.24 16.46 7.04
CA MET A 68 12.15 15.11 7.57
C MET A 68 12.79 14.10 6.60
N SER A 69 13.70 13.27 7.12
CA SER A 69 14.23 12.13 6.37
C SER A 69 13.19 11.01 6.36
N LEU A 70 12.56 10.78 5.21
CA LEU A 70 11.50 9.79 5.07
C LEU A 70 12.08 8.42 4.70
N THR A 71 11.68 7.39 5.44
CA THR A 71 11.82 5.99 5.05
C THR A 71 10.42 5.41 4.81
N LEU A 72 10.23 4.78 3.66
CA LEU A 72 8.94 4.27 3.21
C LEU A 72 8.90 2.74 3.22
N ALA A 73 7.78 2.20 3.69
CA ALA A 73 7.53 0.76 3.63
C ALA A 73 7.54 0.24 2.18
N ARG A 74 8.27 -0.84 1.94
CA ARG A 74 8.37 -1.47 0.61
C ARG A 74 7.28 -2.52 0.41
N TYR A 75 6.78 -2.62 -0.82
CA TYR A 75 5.85 -3.67 -1.21
C TYR A 75 6.46 -5.06 -1.01
N GLY A 76 5.70 -5.99 -0.44
CA GLY A 76 6.12 -7.37 -0.19
C GLY A 76 6.98 -7.57 1.08
N PHE A 77 7.34 -6.49 1.77
CA PHE A 77 8.16 -6.55 2.98
C PHE A 77 7.37 -6.06 4.19
N PRO A 78 7.48 -6.72 5.35
CA PRO A 78 7.01 -6.15 6.60
C PRO A 78 7.73 -4.83 6.83
N ALA A 79 6.97 -3.78 7.08
CA ALA A 79 7.55 -2.50 7.49
C ALA A 79 8.24 -2.68 8.86
N ASP A 80 9.57 -2.58 8.89
CA ASP A 80 10.41 -2.58 10.09
C ASP A 80 11.27 -1.31 10.16
N GLY A 81 10.88 -0.38 11.03
CA GLY A 81 11.62 0.86 11.28
C GLY A 81 11.36 2.02 10.30
N GLU A 82 10.42 1.89 9.37
CA GLU A 82 10.05 2.97 8.46
C GLU A 82 9.27 4.07 9.16
N THR A 83 9.53 5.31 8.76
CA THR A 83 8.84 6.50 9.28
C THR A 83 7.49 6.71 8.61
N ILE A 84 7.25 6.09 7.45
CA ILE A 84 5.97 6.16 6.71
C ILE A 84 5.52 4.75 6.32
N PHE A 85 4.28 4.41 6.67
CA PHE A 85 3.64 3.14 6.28
C PHE A 85 2.12 3.24 6.24
N LEU A 86 1.47 2.33 5.52
CA LEU A 86 0.01 2.23 5.47
C LEU A 86 -0.52 1.39 6.63
N SER A 87 -1.64 1.83 7.22
CA SER A 87 -2.28 1.15 8.35
C SER A 87 -3.80 1.10 8.23
N LEU A 88 -4.41 0.12 8.90
CA LEU A 88 -5.86 -0.04 8.97
C LEU A 88 -6.46 0.88 10.04
N ASN A 89 -7.51 1.60 9.67
CA ASN A 89 -8.24 2.52 10.52
C ASN A 89 -9.14 1.82 11.54
N GLY A 90 -9.21 2.38 12.75
CA GLY A 90 -10.19 1.96 13.77
C GLY A 90 -9.96 0.56 14.35
N VAL A 91 -8.86 -0.10 13.96
CA VAL A 91 -8.50 -1.42 14.46
C VAL A 91 -7.71 -1.21 15.76
N ALA A 92 -8.27 -1.63 16.89
CA ALA A 92 -7.61 -1.56 18.22
C ALA A 92 -6.35 -2.44 18.34
N TYR A 93 -5.96 -3.10 17.25
CA TYR A 93 -4.77 -3.92 17.18
C TYR A 93 -3.56 -3.02 16.97
N ALA A 94 -2.48 -3.33 17.67
CA ALA A 94 -1.18 -2.71 17.48
C ALA A 94 -0.79 -2.71 15.99
N GLU A 95 -0.32 -1.57 15.49
CA GLU A 95 0.37 -1.36 14.20
C GLU A 95 0.08 -2.42 13.14
N CYS A 96 -1.13 -2.39 12.58
CA CYS A 96 -1.41 -3.09 11.33
C CYS A 96 -0.60 -2.39 10.22
N ARG A 97 0.38 -3.06 9.61
CA ARG A 97 1.18 -2.50 8.51
C ARG A 97 0.88 -3.26 7.23
N PHE A 98 0.60 -2.54 6.15
CA PHE A 98 0.40 -3.14 4.83
C PHE A 98 1.68 -3.84 4.36
N ILE A 99 1.56 -5.00 3.73
CA ILE A 99 2.67 -5.73 3.10
C ILE A 99 2.46 -5.76 1.58
N GLN A 100 1.38 -6.41 1.13
CA GLN A 100 1.17 -6.69 -0.30
C GLN A 100 -0.28 -7.04 -0.62
N LEU A 101 -0.58 -7.22 -1.92
CA LEU A 101 -1.82 -7.86 -2.37
C LEU A 101 -1.66 -9.38 -2.40
N LEU A 102 -2.75 -10.08 -2.15
CA LEU A 102 -2.86 -11.54 -2.26
C LEU A 102 -3.99 -11.90 -3.23
N SER A 103 -3.89 -13.07 -3.85
CA SER A 103 -4.96 -13.66 -4.66
C SER A 103 -5.48 -14.91 -3.97
N VAL A 104 -6.64 -14.81 -3.31
CA VAL A 104 -7.24 -15.91 -2.53
C VAL A 104 -8.33 -16.60 -3.35
N GLU A 105 -9.36 -15.86 -3.77
CA GLU A 105 -10.45 -16.35 -4.61
C GLU A 105 -10.35 -15.79 -6.02
N GLU A 106 -10.06 -14.49 -6.12
CA GLU A 106 -9.85 -13.75 -7.35
C GLU A 106 -8.47 -13.09 -7.40
N PRO A 107 -7.96 -12.67 -8.57
CA PRO A 107 -6.71 -11.93 -8.65
C PRO A 107 -6.74 -10.71 -7.72
N PHE A 108 -5.71 -10.59 -6.86
CA PHE A 108 -5.46 -9.42 -6.01
C PHE A 108 -6.67 -8.98 -5.16
N ASP A 109 -7.46 -9.93 -4.67
CA ASP A 109 -8.70 -9.73 -3.94
C ASP A 109 -8.54 -9.46 -2.44
N HIS A 110 -7.36 -9.73 -1.90
CA HIS A 110 -7.03 -9.51 -0.49
C HIS A 110 -5.80 -8.64 -0.33
N TYR A 111 -5.72 -7.99 0.83
CA TYR A 111 -4.52 -7.34 1.34
C TYR A 111 -3.87 -8.23 2.39
N GLU A 112 -2.54 -8.36 2.35
CA GLU A 112 -1.73 -8.88 3.44
C GLU A 112 -1.29 -7.74 4.37
N TRP A 113 -1.50 -7.94 5.66
CA TRP A 113 -1.11 -7.03 6.73
C TRP A 113 -0.24 -7.78 7.76
N THR A 114 0.60 -7.06 8.48
CA THR A 114 1.23 -7.56 9.73
C THR A 114 0.67 -6.81 10.93
N SER A 115 0.37 -7.52 12.01
CA SER A 115 -0.04 -6.97 13.30
C SER A 115 0.57 -7.82 14.41
N ASN A 116 1.35 -7.22 15.31
CA ASN A 116 2.05 -7.93 16.40
C ASN A 116 2.88 -9.14 15.90
N GLY A 117 3.56 -8.99 14.77
CA GLY A 117 4.36 -10.06 14.15
C GLY A 117 3.54 -11.19 13.52
N SER A 118 2.20 -11.11 13.56
CA SER A 118 1.31 -12.06 12.90
C SER A 118 0.82 -11.49 11.57
N ARG A 119 0.73 -12.33 10.55
CA ARG A 119 0.17 -11.96 9.24
C ARG A 119 -1.35 -12.14 9.24
N LEU A 120 -2.04 -11.19 8.61
CA LEU A 120 -3.49 -11.17 8.45
C LEU A 120 -3.82 -10.91 6.98
N ALA A 121 -4.77 -11.67 6.42
CA ALA A 121 -5.33 -11.42 5.11
C ALA A 121 -6.75 -10.84 5.27
N LEU A 122 -7.04 -9.71 4.63
CA LEU A 122 -8.37 -9.08 4.64
C LEU A 122 -8.85 -8.78 3.22
N PRO A 123 -10.14 -8.95 2.91
CA PRO A 123 -10.71 -8.57 1.62
C PRO A 123 -10.48 -7.10 1.30
N VAL A 124 -10.12 -6.78 0.06
CA VAL A 124 -9.86 -5.41 -0.41
C VAL A 124 -11.00 -4.44 -0.12
N ALA A 125 -12.25 -4.90 -0.24
CA ALA A 125 -13.45 -4.10 0.00
C ALA A 125 -13.64 -3.70 1.48
N SER A 126 -13.01 -4.42 2.41
CA SER A 126 -13.24 -4.26 3.85
C SER A 126 -12.29 -3.26 4.53
N ALA A 127 -11.22 -2.85 3.85
CA ALA A 127 -10.19 -2.01 4.45
C ALA A 127 -10.55 -0.53 4.37
N ASP A 128 -10.41 0.14 5.51
CA ASP A 128 -10.27 1.58 5.67
C ASP A 128 -8.81 1.84 6.04
N ILE A 129 -8.10 2.61 5.22
CA ILE A 129 -6.64 2.71 5.21
C ILE A 129 -6.23 4.18 5.37
N SER A 130 -5.27 4.41 6.26
CA SER A 130 -4.55 5.67 6.41
C SER A 130 -3.06 5.50 6.19
N LEU A 131 -2.40 6.60 5.86
CA LEU A 131 -0.96 6.74 5.94
C LEU A 131 -0.59 7.13 7.36
N ILE A 132 0.35 6.41 7.96
CA ILE A 132 0.93 6.74 9.26
C ILE A 132 2.31 7.32 9.02
N MET A 133 2.55 8.48 9.61
CA MET A 133 3.87 9.11 9.70
C MET A 133 4.33 9.10 11.16
N ILE A 134 5.58 8.69 11.40
CA ILE A 134 6.24 8.75 12.70
C ILE A 134 7.32 9.83 12.64
N GLU A 135 7.13 10.90 13.40
CA GLU A 135 8.09 12.00 13.54
C GLU A 135 9.34 11.59 14.34
N PRO A 136 10.45 12.36 14.25
CA PRO A 136 11.68 12.05 14.98
C PRO A 136 11.55 11.94 16.50
N ASP A 137 10.55 12.60 17.10
CA ASP A 137 10.25 12.54 18.52
C ASP A 137 9.35 11.34 18.90
N GLY A 138 8.94 10.53 17.91
CA GLY A 138 8.04 9.40 18.05
C GLY A 138 6.55 9.75 17.95
N THR A 139 6.21 11.02 17.74
CA THR A 139 4.83 11.47 17.51
C THR A 139 4.28 10.83 16.24
N ARG A 140 3.01 10.40 16.31
CA ARG A 140 2.32 9.75 15.19
C ARG A 140 1.31 10.71 14.60
N GLN A 141 1.34 10.83 13.28
CA GLN A 141 0.30 11.49 12.51
C GLN A 141 -0.40 10.48 11.60
N GLU A 142 -1.73 10.53 11.60
CA GLU A 142 -2.59 9.75 10.72
C GLU A 142 -3.11 10.66 9.62
N ILE A 143 -2.85 10.29 8.37
CA ILE A 143 -3.22 11.05 7.18
C ILE A 143 -4.19 10.18 6.38
N LYS A 144 -5.41 10.68 6.21
CA LYS A 144 -6.50 9.97 5.50
C LYS A 144 -6.64 10.39 4.06
N ASP A 145 -6.31 11.64 3.77
CA ASP A 145 -6.49 12.28 2.49
C ASP A 145 -5.18 12.91 2.05
N ILE A 146 -4.86 12.71 0.77
CA ILE A 146 -3.65 13.19 0.11
C ILE A 146 -4.05 14.27 -0.88
N ASP A 147 -3.35 15.40 -0.83
CA ASP A 147 -3.44 16.46 -1.83
C ASP A 147 -2.58 16.10 -3.05
N LEU A 148 -3.18 16.03 -4.23
CA LEU A 148 -2.49 15.68 -5.48
C LEU A 148 -1.94 16.90 -6.24
N ASP A 149 -2.27 18.13 -5.83
CA ASP A 149 -1.90 19.37 -6.54
C ASP A 149 -0.58 19.99 -6.05
N LEU A 150 0.26 19.23 -5.35
CA LEU A 150 1.48 19.69 -4.67
C LEU A 150 2.69 19.94 -5.59
#